data_AF-R4LDU6-F1
#
_entry.id   AF-R4LDU6-F1
#
_cell.length_a   1.000
_cell.length_b   1.000
_cell.length_c   1.000
_cell.angle_alpha   90.00
_cell.angle_beta   90.00
_cell.angle_gamma   90.00
#
_symmetry.space_group_name_H-M   'P 1'
#
loop_
_entity.id
_entity.type
_entity.pdbx_description
1 polymer ?
#
loop_
_entity_poly.entity_id
_entity_poly.type
_entity_poly.pdbx_seq_one_letter_code
_entity_poly.pdbx_strand_id
1 'polypeptide(L)' 'MSRIVADRGRCVGAGQCVLTDPAAFDQDEQDGTVLVLADTPADEQALRRARQAVDICPSRALSLTG' A
#
# COMPACT_ATOMS: atom_id res chain seq x y z
N MET A 1 15.86 6.33 1.83
CA MET A 1 14.46 6.71 2.17
C MET A 1 13.58 5.58 1.67
N SER A 2 12.66 5.09 2.50
CA SER A 2 11.79 3.97 2.10
C SER A 2 10.74 4.41 1.07
N ARG A 3 10.42 3.55 0.11
CA ARG A 3 9.41 3.73 -0.94
C ARG A 3 8.45 2.55 -0.93
N ILE A 4 7.15 2.83 -1.03
CA ILE A 4 6.08 1.86 -1.17
C ILE A 4 6.05 1.35 -2.61
N VAL A 5 6.05 0.03 -2.77
CA VAL A 5 5.94 -0.63 -4.07
C VAL A 5 4.77 -1.61 -4.03
N ALA A 6 3.93 -1.55 -5.06
CA ALA A 6 2.79 -2.45 -5.24
C ALA A 6 2.95 -3.31 -6.50
N ASP A 7 2.88 -4.63 -6.33
CA ASP A 7 2.71 -5.60 -7.42
C ASP A 7 1.22 -5.81 -7.67
N ARG A 8 0.67 -5.09 -8.65
CA ARG A 8 -0.74 -5.19 -9.02
C ARG A 8 -1.13 -6.56 -9.58
N GLY A 9 -0.17 -7.32 -10.15
CA GLY A 9 -0.42 -8.68 -10.62
C GLY A 9 -0.62 -9.69 -9.49
N ARG A 10 -0.14 -9.39 -8.28
CA ARG A 10 -0.39 -10.16 -7.06
C ARG A 10 -1.53 -9.62 -6.22
N CYS A 11 -2.04 -8.42 -6.52
CA CYS A 11 -3.08 -7.81 -5.71
C CYS A 11 -4.39 -8.57 -5.87
N VAL A 12 -5.02 -8.91 -4.75
CA VAL A 12 -6.33 -9.62 -4.72
C VAL A 12 -7.49 -8.70 -4.33
N GLY A 13 -7.28 -7.37 -4.32
CA GLY A 13 -8.33 -6.39 -4.06
C GLY A 13 -8.92 -6.39 -2.64
N ALA A 14 -8.17 -6.85 -1.63
CA ALA A 14 -8.67 -7.00 -0.26
C ALA A 14 -8.87 -5.70 0.54
N GLY A 15 -8.52 -4.53 -0.02
CA GLY A 15 -8.74 -3.20 0.60
C GLY A 15 -7.93 -2.86 1.86
N GLN A 16 -7.15 -3.79 2.42
CA GLN A 16 -6.44 -3.58 3.70
C GLN A 16 -5.49 -2.37 3.71
N CYS A 17 -4.88 -2.06 2.57
CA CYS A 17 -3.99 -0.90 2.44
C CYS A 17 -4.74 0.43 2.56
N VAL A 18 -5.86 0.59 1.85
CA VAL A 18 -6.70 1.80 1.92
C VAL A 18 -7.29 1.98 3.31
N LEU A 19 -7.73 0.90 3.95
CA LEU A 19 -8.22 0.94 5.33
C LEU A 19 -7.13 1.34 6.35
N THR A 20 -5.87 1.08 6.03
CA THR A 20 -4.72 1.41 6.89
C THR A 20 -4.24 2.84 6.69
N ASP A 21 -4.15 3.29 5.43
CA ASP A 21 -3.70 4.63 5.08
C ASP A 21 -4.36 5.13 3.78
N PRO A 22 -5.56 5.73 3.88
CA PRO A 22 -6.27 6.25 2.71
C PRO A 22 -5.60 7.49 2.09
N ALA A 23 -4.57 8.06 2.75
CA ALA A 23 -3.78 9.15 2.16
C ALA A 23 -2.69 8.61 1.22
N ALA A 24 -2.24 7.37 1.41
CA ALA A 24 -1.18 6.74 0.62
C ALA A 24 -1.71 5.74 -0.41
N PHE A 25 -2.90 5.19 -0.20
CA PHE A 25 -3.48 4.14 -1.03
C PHE A 25 -4.92 4.46 -1.43
N ASP A 26 -5.28 3.99 -2.62
CA ASP A 26 -6.67 3.88 -3.07
C ASP A 26 -6.90 2.50 -3.72
N GLN A 27 -8.13 2.22 -4.12
CA GLN A 27 -8.46 1.08 -4.98
C GLN A 27 -8.84 1.56 -6.37
N ASP A 28 -8.32 0.86 -7.37
CA ASP A 28 -8.71 1.03 -8.76
C ASP A 28 -10.19 0.67 -8.95
N GLU A 29 -10.98 1.57 -9.55
CA GLU A 29 -12.42 1.37 -9.70
C GLU A 29 -12.77 0.28 -10.73
N GLN A 30 -11.85 -0.02 -11.66
CA GLN A 30 -12.09 -1.00 -12.72
C GLN A 30 -11.78 -2.42 -12.26
N ASP A 31 -10.65 -2.63 -11.57
CA ASP A 31 -10.17 -3.97 -11.20
C ASP A 31 -10.08 -4.21 -9.68
N GLY A 32 -10.34 -3.21 -8.85
CA GLY A 32 -10.30 -3.29 -7.39
C GLY A 32 -8.89 -3.42 -6.80
N THR A 33 -7.85 -3.42 -7.62
CA THR A 33 -6.47 -3.56 -7.18
C THR A 33 -5.94 -2.26 -6.58
N VAL A 34 -4.85 -2.35 -5.82
CA VAL A 34 -4.28 -1.19 -5.14
C VAL A 34 -3.75 -0.14 -6.12
N LEU A 35 -4.06 1.13 -5.83
CA LEU A 35 -3.40 2.32 -6.37
C LEU A 35 -2.53 2.93 -5.27
N VAL A 36 -1.29 3.29 -5.59
CA VAL A 36 -0.40 4.02 -4.67
C VAL A 36 -0.48 5.50 -5.01
N LEU A 37 -1.08 6.29 -4.11
CA LEU A 37 -1.25 7.74 -4.27
C LEU A 37 0.01 8.51 -3.87
N ALA A 38 0.66 8.07 -2.78
CA ALA A 38 1.89 8.65 -2.26
C ALA A 38 2.86 7.52 -1.90
N ASP A 39 3.85 7.31 -2.76
CA ASP A 39 4.79 6.19 -2.63
C ASP A 39 5.92 6.44 -1.63
N THR A 40 6.13 7.68 -1.22
CA THR A 40 7.20 8.07 -0.31
C THR A 40 6.58 8.53 1.00
N PRO A 41 6.76 7.79 2.11
CA PRO A 41 6.22 8.20 3.40
C PRO A 41 6.81 9.56 3.83
N ALA A 42 5.93 10.51 4.15
CA ALA A 42 6.32 11.89 4.47
C ALA A 42 6.97 12.04 5.86
N ASP A 43 6.62 11.15 6.79
CA ASP A 43 7.10 11.16 8.18
C ASP A 43 7.12 9.74 8.78
N GLU A 44 7.58 9.63 10.03
CA GLU A 44 7.63 8.36 10.77
C GLU A 44 6.26 7.72 10.98
N GLN A 45 5.18 8.50 11.04
CA GLN A 45 3.83 7.95 11.21
C GLN A 45 3.32 7.35 9.91
N ALA A 46 3.56 8.02 8.77
CA ALA A 46 3.32 7.48 7.44
C ALA A 46 4.16 6.21 7.21
N LEU A 47 5.42 6.19 7.64
CA LEU A 47 6.26 5.00 7.53
C LEU A 47 5.71 3.83 8.36
N ARG A 48 5.19 4.08 9.58
CA ARG A 48 4.53 3.04 10.38
C ARG A 48 3.28 2.48 9.70
N ARG A 49 2.43 3.34 9.13
CA ARG A 49 1.24 2.89 8.40
C ARG A 49 1.60 2.11 7.13
N ALA A 50 2.63 2.55 6.40
CA ALA A 50 3.13 1.83 5.23
C ALA A 50 3.66 0.43 5.60
N ARG A 51 4.40 0.30 6.71
CA ARG A 51 4.83 -1.02 7.25
C ARG A 51 3.63 -1.88 7.61
N GLN A 52 2.66 -1.33 8.33
CA GLN A 52 1.44 -2.04 8.68
C GLN A 52 0.70 -2.52 7.43
N ALA A 53 0.52 -1.67 6.41
CA ALA A 53 -0.15 -2.04 5.16
C ALA A 53 0.57 -3.18 4.42
N VAL A 54 1.91 -3.20 4.45
CA VAL A 54 2.71 -4.32 3.93
C VAL A 54 2.45 -5.60 4.72
N ASP A 55 2.53 -5.53 6.06
CA ASP A 55 2.43 -6.69 6.94
C ASP A 55 1.05 -7.37 6.86
N ILE A 56 -0.02 -6.58 6.74
CA ILE A 56 -1.39 -7.11 6.71
C ILE A 56 -1.89 -7.44 5.29
N CYS A 57 -1.10 -7.17 4.25
CA CYS A 57 -1.48 -7.46 2.88
C CYS A 57 -1.61 -8.97 2.65
N PRO A 58 -2.82 -9.52 2.44
CA PRO A 58 -3.03 -10.98 2.42
C PRO A 58 -2.32 -11.66 1.25
N SER A 59 -2.17 -10.97 0.12
CA SER A 59 -1.50 -11.51 -1.06
C SER A 59 -0.02 -11.12 -1.17
N ARG A 60 0.52 -10.40 -0.18
CA ARG A 60 1.90 -9.90 -0.18
C ARG A 60 2.23 -9.08 -1.44
N ALA A 61 1.27 -8.31 -1.91
CA ALA A 61 1.41 -7.43 -3.07
C ALA A 61 2.17 -6.14 -2.76
N LEU A 62 2.33 -5.79 -1.48
CA LEU A 62 3.02 -4.57 -1.06
C LEU A 62 4.41 -4.87 -0.50
N SER A 63 5.34 -3.95 -0.71
CA SER A 63 6.67 -3.97 -0.11
C SER A 63 7.19 -2.55 0.13
N LEU A 64 8.19 -2.43 1.01
CA LEU A 64 8.98 -1.22 1.17
C LEU A 64 10.39 -1.46 0.62
N THR A 65 10.84 -0.61 -0.29
CA THR A 65 12.21 -0.63 -0.83
C THR A 65 12.97 0.61 -0.35
N GLY A 66 14.27 0.51 -0.14
CA GLY A 66 15.08 1.61 0.39
C GLY A 66 16.53 1.22 0.56
#